data_AF-T0YAQ6-F1
#
_entry.id   AF-T0YAQ6-F1
#
_cell.length_a   1.000
_cell.length_b   1.000
_cell.length_c   1.000
_cell.angle_alpha   90.00
_cell.angle_beta   90.00
_cell.angle_gamma   90.00
#
_symmetry.space_group_name_H-M   'P 1'
#
loop_
_entity.id
_entity.type
_entity.pdbx_description
1 polymer ?
#
loop_
_entity_poly.entity_id
_entity_poly.type
_entity_poly.pdbx_seq_one_letter_code
_entity_poly.pdbx_strand_id
1 'polypeptide(L)'
;YNGNIKIDFLEYSIGTPKYDEREAIERGMTHAAPLKIKVRVALMEKIKRKMKKLKIANSSKNNEYTLKNLKEQEIYLGDLPLMTSKGTFIVNGTERVVVSQLHRSPGVFFSHDKTKTRVAGTPLYTARIIPYRGSWVDFEYDPKDNLHIRIDRKKKFPATAMLKAL
;
A
#
# COMPACT_ATOMS: atom_id res chain seq x y z
N TYR A 1 -5.94 16.55 -11.24
CA TYR A 1 -7.17 15.80 -10.92
C TYR A 1 -8.20 16.80 -10.43
N ASN A 2 -9.31 17.02 -11.16
CA ASN A 2 -10.21 18.17 -10.90
C ASN A 2 -11.30 17.90 -9.86
N GLY A 3 -11.29 16.73 -9.19
CA GLY A 3 -12.28 16.33 -8.18
C GLY A 3 -13.67 15.98 -8.74
N ASN A 4 -13.85 16.04 -10.05
CA ASN A 4 -15.15 15.87 -10.69
C ASN A 4 -15.56 14.39 -10.90
N ILE A 5 -14.67 13.43 -10.63
CA ILE A 5 -14.95 12.00 -10.79
C ILE A 5 -14.53 11.32 -9.50
N LYS A 6 -15.44 10.54 -8.93
CA LYS A 6 -15.19 9.68 -7.78
C LYS A 6 -15.52 8.24 -8.17
N ILE A 7 -14.62 7.32 -7.84
CA ILE A 7 -14.81 5.88 -8.07
C ILE A 7 -14.83 5.21 -6.71
N ASP A 8 -15.93 4.54 -6.39
CA ASP A 8 -16.14 3.79 -5.16
C ASP A 8 -16.12 2.29 -5.47
N PHE A 9 -15.39 1.52 -4.68
CA PHE A 9 -15.46 0.06 -4.68
C PHE A 9 -16.73 -0.38 -3.93
N LEU A 10 -17.50 -1.31 -4.51
CA LEU A 10 -18.69 -1.87 -3.87
C LEU A 10 -18.42 -3.28 -3.36
N GLU A 11 -18.11 -4.19 -4.28
CA GLU A 11 -17.94 -5.61 -3.99
C GLU A 11 -17.00 -6.27 -5.01
N TYR A 12 -16.55 -7.47 -4.69
CA TYR A 12 -15.79 -8.32 -5.59
C TYR A 12 -16.47 -9.69 -5.70
N SER A 13 -16.28 -10.34 -6.84
CA SER A 13 -16.72 -11.72 -7.07
C SER A 13 -15.56 -12.50 -7.68
N ILE A 14 -15.39 -13.73 -7.22
CA ILE A 14 -14.47 -14.70 -7.81
C ILE A 14 -15.37 -15.71 -8.54
N GLY A 15 -15.18 -15.82 -9.86
CA GLY A 15 -15.95 -16.76 -10.67
C GLY A 15 -15.51 -18.21 -10.46
N THR A 16 -16.03 -19.09 -11.29
CA THR A 16 -15.58 -20.48 -11.33
C THR A 16 -14.32 -20.61 -12.17
N PRO A 17 -13.35 -21.46 -11.79
CA PRO A 17 -12.19 -21.73 -12.64
C PRO A 17 -12.64 -22.33 -13.97
N LYS A 18 -11.95 -21.95 -15.05
CA LYS A 18 -12.28 -22.44 -16.40
C LYS A 18 -11.97 -23.92 -16.58
N TYR A 19 -10.95 -24.40 -15.86
CA TYR A 19 -10.46 -25.78 -15.91
C TYR A 19 -10.25 -26.29 -14.49
N ASP A 20 -10.59 -27.55 -14.28
CA ASP A 20 -10.29 -28.25 -13.03
C ASP A 20 -8.78 -28.48 -12.86
N GLU A 21 -8.35 -28.84 -11.66
CA GLU A 21 -6.93 -29.05 -11.34
C GLU A 21 -6.23 -30.02 -12.33
N ARG A 22 -6.86 -31.16 -12.65
CA ARG A 22 -6.30 -32.16 -13.57
C ARG A 22 -6.21 -31.65 -15.01
N GLU A 23 -7.27 -31.00 -15.48
CA GLU A 23 -7.34 -30.47 -16.83
C GLU A 23 -6.33 -29.33 -17.04
N ALA A 24 -6.11 -28.50 -16.01
CA ALA A 24 -5.08 -27.47 -16.05
C ALA A 24 -3.67 -28.05 -16.22
N ILE A 25 -3.36 -29.18 -15.56
CA ILE A 25 -2.08 -29.89 -15.70
C ILE A 25 -1.92 -30.46 -17.11
N GLU A 26 -2.90 -31.24 -17.57
CA GLU A 26 -2.86 -31.91 -18.89
C GLU A 26 -2.75 -30.90 -20.04
N ARG A 27 -3.39 -29.73 -19.91
CA ARG A 27 -3.39 -28.68 -20.94
C ARG A 27 -2.25 -27.66 -20.81
N GLY A 28 -1.39 -27.77 -19.80
CA GLY A 28 -0.34 -26.77 -19.60
C GLY A 28 -0.87 -25.39 -19.17
N MET A 29 -2.06 -25.32 -18.57
CA MET A 29 -2.76 -24.07 -18.20
C MET A 29 -2.66 -23.77 -16.70
N THR A 30 -2.98 -22.54 -16.29
CA THR A 30 -3.05 -22.15 -14.87
C THR A 30 -4.44 -22.45 -14.32
N HIS A 31 -4.51 -23.11 -13.15
CA HIS A 31 -5.78 -23.28 -12.43
C HIS A 31 -6.13 -21.97 -11.72
N ALA A 32 -6.99 -21.17 -12.36
CA ALA A 32 -7.35 -19.84 -11.90
C ALA A 32 -8.82 -19.54 -12.19
N ALA A 33 -9.38 -18.63 -11.39
CA ALA A 33 -10.75 -18.14 -11.54
C ALA A 33 -10.77 -16.64 -11.84
N PRO A 34 -11.74 -16.16 -12.66
CA PRO A 34 -11.82 -14.76 -13.02
C PRO A 34 -12.20 -13.91 -11.80
N LEU A 35 -11.37 -12.91 -11.48
CA LEU A 35 -11.65 -11.90 -10.48
C LEU A 35 -12.36 -10.73 -11.13
N LYS A 36 -13.54 -10.42 -10.64
CA LYS A 36 -14.32 -9.24 -11.04
C LYS A 36 -14.57 -8.33 -9.85
N ILE A 37 -14.62 -7.03 -10.12
CA ILE A 37 -15.02 -6.03 -9.13
C ILE A 37 -16.21 -5.24 -9.65
N LYS A 38 -17.10 -4.87 -8.74
CA LYS A 38 -18.17 -3.93 -9.01
C LYS A 38 -17.77 -2.57 -8.47
N VAL A 39 -17.72 -1.60 -9.36
CA VAL A 39 -17.38 -0.21 -9.02
C VAL A 39 -18.54 0.71 -9.32
N ARG A 40 -18.61 1.80 -8.55
CA ARG A 40 -19.54 2.90 -8.76
C ARG A 40 -18.76 4.14 -9.17
N VAL A 41 -19.08 4.68 -10.33
CA VAL A 41 -18.50 5.93 -10.84
C VAL A 41 -19.50 7.05 -10.67
N ALA A 42 -19.14 8.04 -9.87
CA ALA A 42 -19.91 9.26 -9.63
C ALA A 42 -19.27 10.45 -10.35
N LEU A 43 -20.01 11.05 -11.27
CA LEU A 43 -19.65 12.31 -11.93
C LEU A 43 -20.22 13.47 -11.11
N MET A 44 -19.35 14.37 -10.69
CA MET A 44 -19.67 15.55 -9.87
C MET A 44 -19.49 16.82 -10.69
N GLU A 45 -20.45 17.74 -10.59
CA GLU A 45 -20.40 19.05 -11.24
C GLU A 45 -20.27 20.16 -10.20
N LYS A 46 -19.38 21.13 -10.43
CA LYS A 46 -19.20 22.28 -9.54
C LYS A 46 -20.43 23.19 -9.58
N ILE A 47 -20.94 23.57 -8.42
CA ILE A 47 -22.02 24.55 -8.31
C ILE A 47 -21.46 25.94 -8.66
N LYS A 48 -21.99 26.57 -9.72
CA LYS A 48 -21.57 27.93 -10.14
C LYS A 48 -21.88 28.96 -9.04
N ARG A 49 -20.92 29.86 -8.78
CA ARG A 49 -20.94 30.90 -7.72
C ARG A 49 -22.21 31.78 -7.67
N LYS A 50 -22.97 31.93 -8.77
CA LYS A 50 -24.21 32.74 -8.81
C LYS A 50 -25.27 32.24 -7.79
N MET A 51 -25.29 30.94 -7.49
CA MET A 51 -26.21 30.31 -6.52
C MET A 51 -25.71 30.37 -5.05
N LYS A 52 -24.50 30.89 -4.80
CA LYS A 52 -23.90 30.99 -3.46
C LYS A 52 -24.49 32.15 -2.64
N LYS A 53 -24.99 33.21 -3.28
CA LYS A 53 -25.63 34.36 -2.60
C LYS A 53 -27.04 34.08 -2.09
N LEU A 54 -27.76 33.09 -2.63
CA LEU A 54 -29.15 32.77 -2.23
C LEU A 54 -29.24 31.71 -1.12
N LYS A 55 -28.13 31.02 -0.79
CA LYS A 55 -28.08 29.94 0.21
C LYS A 55 -27.34 30.31 1.50
N ILE A 56 -27.11 31.59 1.76
CA ILE A 56 -26.58 32.06 3.06
C ILE A 56 -27.78 32.30 3.98
N ALA A 57 -28.40 31.23 4.47
CA ALA A 57 -29.35 31.35 5.56
C ALA A 57 -29.26 30.19 6.53
N ASN A 58 -29.14 28.93 6.06
CA ASN A 58 -29.09 27.80 6.97
C ASN A 58 -28.23 26.65 6.43
N SER A 59 -27.26 26.24 7.26
CA SER A 59 -26.55 24.96 7.26
C SER A 59 -25.23 24.84 6.48
N SER A 60 -24.19 24.63 7.30
CA SER A 60 -22.94 23.88 7.10
C SER A 60 -22.13 24.03 5.82
N LYS A 61 -20.88 24.48 6.01
CA LYS A 61 -19.79 24.54 5.02
C LYS A 61 -19.62 23.21 4.27
N ASN A 62 -19.31 23.31 2.98
CA ASN A 62 -18.68 22.31 2.09
C ASN A 62 -19.55 21.33 1.30
N ASN A 63 -20.45 21.80 0.44
CA ASN A 63 -20.80 21.03 -0.77
C ASN A 63 -20.70 21.92 -2.02
N GLU A 64 -19.48 22.05 -2.55
CA GLU A 64 -19.19 22.79 -3.80
C GLU A 64 -19.59 21.98 -5.06
N TYR A 65 -20.03 20.73 -4.89
CA TYR A 65 -20.30 19.80 -5.97
C TYR A 65 -21.70 19.17 -5.85
N THR A 66 -22.40 19.02 -6.96
CA THR A 66 -23.65 18.26 -7.10
C THR A 66 -23.40 16.97 -7.88
N LEU A 67 -24.05 15.88 -7.47
CA LEU A 67 -24.05 14.61 -8.20
C LEU A 67 -24.77 14.80 -9.55
N LYS A 68 -24.09 14.49 -10.65
CA LYS A 68 -24.65 14.59 -12.00
C LYS A 68 -25.09 13.23 -12.56
N ASN A 69 -24.22 12.23 -12.40
CA ASN A 69 -24.47 10.91 -12.94
C ASN A 69 -23.82 9.86 -12.02
N LEU A 70 -24.52 8.74 -11.86
CA LEU A 70 -24.07 7.58 -11.11
C LEU A 70 -24.20 6.36 -12.00
N LYS A 71 -23.10 5.64 -12.21
CA LYS A 71 -23.11 4.36 -12.93
C LYS A 71 -22.40 3.30 -12.11
N GLU A 72 -23.00 2.12 -12.05
CA GLU A 72 -22.37 0.93 -11.50
C GLU A 72 -21.96 0.02 -12.64
N GLN A 73 -20.77 -0.54 -12.56
CA GLN A 73 -20.22 -1.42 -13.59
C GLN A 73 -19.42 -2.54 -12.96
N GLU A 74 -19.60 -3.75 -13.47
CA GLU A 74 -18.74 -4.89 -13.21
C GLU A 74 -17.54 -4.85 -14.17
N ILE A 75 -16.34 -4.96 -13.62
CA ILE A 75 -15.07 -4.90 -14.34
C ILE A 75 -14.27 -6.18 -14.04
N TYR A 76 -13.81 -6.85 -15.09
CA TYR A 76 -12.86 -7.95 -14.97
C TYR A 76 -11.44 -7.42 -14.71
N LEU A 77 -10.78 -7.91 -13.66
CA LEU A 77 -9.42 -7.50 -13.28
C LEU A 77 -8.33 -8.47 -13.74
N GLY A 78 -8.68 -9.73 -13.99
CA GLY A 78 -7.72 -10.78 -14.30
C GLY A 78 -8.10 -12.11 -13.66
N ASP A 79 -7.33 -13.14 -13.96
CA ASP A 79 -7.51 -14.48 -13.38
C ASP A 79 -6.66 -14.62 -12.11
N LEU A 80 -7.31 -15.04 -11.02
CA LEU A 80 -6.67 -15.29 -9.72
C LEU A 80 -6.33 -16.79 -9.59
N PRO A 81 -5.05 -17.17 -9.48
CA PRO A 81 -4.66 -18.55 -9.23
C PRO A 81 -5.30 -19.07 -7.94
N LEU A 82 -5.96 -20.23 -8.02
CA LEU A 82 -6.61 -20.84 -6.87
C LEU A 82 -5.70 -21.87 -6.22
N MET A 83 -5.80 -21.95 -4.89
CA MET A 83 -5.08 -22.95 -4.10
C MET A 83 -5.82 -24.29 -4.19
N THR A 84 -5.07 -25.35 -4.45
CA THR A 84 -5.59 -26.72 -4.45
C THR A 84 -5.85 -27.22 -3.03
N SER A 85 -6.54 -28.35 -2.89
CA SER A 85 -6.71 -29.05 -1.61
C SER A 85 -5.40 -29.41 -0.88
N LYS A 86 -4.28 -29.46 -1.61
CA LYS A 86 -2.94 -29.78 -1.07
C LYS A 86 -2.15 -28.55 -0.61
N GLY A 87 -2.68 -27.34 -0.78
CA GLY A 87 -1.96 -26.10 -0.49
C GLY A 87 -0.96 -25.68 -1.57
N THR A 88 -1.11 -26.21 -2.78
CA THR A 88 -0.27 -25.88 -3.96
C THR A 88 -1.06 -25.02 -4.95
N PHE A 89 -0.38 -24.53 -5.98
CA PHE A 89 -0.96 -23.77 -7.09
C PHE A 89 -0.51 -24.38 -8.41
N ILE A 90 -1.40 -24.50 -9.40
CA ILE A 90 -1.05 -24.96 -10.74
C ILE A 90 -0.83 -23.74 -11.63
N VAL A 91 0.40 -23.53 -12.09
CA VAL A 91 0.78 -22.42 -12.96
C VAL A 91 1.44 -22.98 -14.21
N ASN A 92 0.85 -22.71 -15.37
CA ASN A 92 1.27 -23.25 -16.67
C ASN A 92 1.42 -24.80 -16.64
N GLY A 93 0.41 -25.48 -16.09
CA GLY A 93 0.34 -26.94 -15.94
C GLY A 93 1.30 -27.54 -14.91
N THR A 94 2.13 -26.73 -14.26
CA THR A 94 3.08 -27.21 -13.24
C THR A 94 2.60 -26.86 -11.85
N GLU A 95 2.66 -27.82 -10.93
CA GLU A 95 2.34 -27.62 -9.52
C GLU A 95 3.48 -26.85 -8.83
N ARG A 96 3.13 -25.78 -8.10
CA ARG A 96 4.04 -24.88 -7.41
C ARG A 96 3.58 -24.65 -5.98
N VAL A 97 4.53 -24.36 -5.11
CA VAL A 97 4.25 -23.97 -3.72
C VAL A 97 4.77 -22.57 -3.46
N VAL A 98 4.02 -21.80 -2.67
CA VAL A 98 4.46 -20.49 -2.18
C VAL A 98 5.10 -20.69 -0.82
N VAL A 99 6.38 -20.36 -0.70
CA VAL A 99 7.12 -20.47 0.57
C VAL A 99 6.88 -19.21 1.39
N SER A 100 6.52 -19.38 2.67
CA SER A 100 6.38 -18.27 3.61
C SER A 100 7.72 -17.55 3.80
N GLN A 101 7.73 -16.24 3.59
CA GLN A 101 8.90 -15.41 3.86
C GLN A 101 8.96 -14.99 5.32
N LEU A 102 10.15 -15.04 5.91
CA LEU A 102 10.44 -14.45 7.21
C LEU A 102 11.09 -13.08 7.01
N HIS A 103 10.35 -12.02 7.33
CA HIS A 103 10.84 -10.64 7.31
C HIS A 103 10.67 -9.97 8.68
N ARG A 104 11.40 -8.87 8.92
CA ARG A 104 11.22 -8.06 10.14
C ARG A 104 9.84 -7.41 10.14
N SER A 105 9.17 -7.41 11.28
CA SER A 105 7.90 -6.69 11.45
C SER A 105 8.11 -5.18 11.31
N PRO A 106 7.09 -4.42 10.87
CA PRO A 106 7.09 -2.98 11.02
C PRO A 106 7.22 -2.58 12.49
N GLY A 107 7.93 -1.50 12.77
CA GLY A 107 8.15 -1.03 14.13
C GLY A 107 9.47 -0.28 14.30
N VAL A 108 9.81 -0.03 15.56
CA VAL A 108 11.06 0.63 15.96
C VAL A 108 12.01 -0.41 16.55
N PHE A 109 13.20 -0.50 15.99
CA PHE A 109 14.24 -1.44 16.41
C PHE A 109 15.41 -0.68 16.98
N PHE A 110 15.83 -1.04 18.19
CA PHE A 110 17.04 -0.52 18.81
C PHE A 110 18.14 -1.58 18.72
N SER A 111 19.33 -1.16 18.31
CA SER A 111 20.51 -2.01 18.25
C SER A 111 21.75 -1.24 18.67
N HIS A 112 22.79 -1.95 19.08
CA HIS A 112 24.10 -1.39 19.36
C HIS A 112 25.15 -2.14 18.55
N ASP A 113 26.11 -1.41 17.98
CA ASP A 113 27.24 -2.01 17.28
C ASP A 113 28.37 -2.28 18.28
N LYS A 114 28.68 -3.56 18.54
CA LYS A 114 29.79 -3.96 19.41
C LYS A 114 31.17 -3.75 18.77
N THR A 115 31.22 -3.63 17.45
CA THR A 115 32.47 -3.46 16.68
C THR A 115 32.85 -2.01 16.48
N LYS A 116 31.87 -1.10 16.50
CA LYS A 116 32.09 0.35 16.43
C LYS A 116 31.90 0.97 17.80
N THR A 117 33.01 1.19 18.47
CA THR A 117 33.04 1.85 19.76
C THR A 117 33.39 3.32 19.60
N ARG A 118 32.95 4.14 20.56
CA ARG A 118 33.54 5.46 20.78
C ARG A 118 35.01 5.30 21.15
N VAL A 119 35.75 6.41 21.10
CA VAL A 119 37.14 6.47 21.60
C VAL A 119 37.24 6.02 23.07
N ALA A 120 36.14 6.14 23.84
CA ALA A 120 36.01 5.71 25.23
C ALA A 120 35.46 4.27 25.43
N GLY A 121 35.37 3.44 24.37
CA GLY A 121 34.98 2.03 24.48
C GLY A 121 33.47 1.73 24.61
N THR A 122 32.61 2.75 24.74
CA THR A 122 31.14 2.55 24.77
C THR A 122 30.58 2.24 23.37
N PRO A 123 29.58 1.36 23.25
CA PRO A 123 29.01 0.99 21.96
C PRO A 123 28.16 2.11 21.35
N LEU A 124 28.11 2.17 20.01
CA LEU A 124 27.23 3.10 19.30
C LEU A 124 25.81 2.53 19.18
N TYR A 125 24.83 3.30 19.66
CA TYR A 125 23.41 2.96 19.55
C TYR A 125 22.81 3.45 18.25
N THR A 126 21.87 2.68 17.73
CA THR A 126 21.10 2.97 16.52
C THR A 126 19.64 2.66 16.77
N ALA A 127 18.75 3.49 16.22
CA ALA A 127 17.32 3.20 16.17
C ALA A 127 16.85 3.17 14.71
N ARG A 128 16.09 2.15 14.32
CA ARG A 128 15.57 2.00 12.96
C ARG A 128 14.06 1.91 12.98
N ILE A 129 13.41 2.78 12.22
CA ILE A 129 11.98 2.76 11.98
C ILE A 129 11.74 2.03 10.66
N ILE A 130 11.10 0.87 10.74
CA ILE A 130 10.68 0.07 9.59
C ILE A 130 9.17 0.29 9.40
N PRO A 131 8.73 1.01 8.36
CA PRO A 131 7.31 1.15 8.07
C PRO A 131 6.75 -0.10 7.39
N TYR A 132 5.43 -0.29 7.45
CA TYR A 132 4.76 -1.33 6.65
C TYR A 132 4.86 -1.03 5.14
N ARG A 133 4.75 0.26 4.77
CA ARG A 133 5.01 0.77 3.42
C ARG A 133 5.66 2.15 3.52
N GLY A 134 6.65 2.41 2.68
CA GLY A 134 7.33 3.71 2.59
C GLY A 134 8.82 3.64 2.97
N SER A 135 9.40 4.82 3.16
CA SER A 135 10.83 4.99 3.40
C SER A 135 11.28 4.57 4.79
N TRP A 136 12.42 3.91 4.88
CA TRP A 136 13.02 3.54 6.16
C TRP A 136 13.76 4.73 6.76
N VAL A 137 13.65 4.88 8.08
CA VAL A 137 14.32 5.97 8.81
C VAL A 137 15.25 5.37 9.85
N ASP A 138 16.55 5.66 9.70
CA ASP A 138 17.59 5.21 10.61
C ASP A 138 18.15 6.40 11.39
N PHE A 139 18.25 6.25 12.71
CA PHE A 139 18.96 7.13 13.63
C PHE A 139 20.24 6.46 14.08
N GLU A 140 21.36 7.17 14.01
CA GLU A 140 22.66 6.66 14.41
C GLU A 140 23.46 7.73 15.14
N TYR A 141 24.11 7.34 16.23
CA TYR A 141 25.13 8.18 16.86
C TYR A 141 26.46 8.06 16.12
N ASP A 142 27.16 9.17 15.94
CA ASP A 142 28.56 9.16 15.55
C ASP A 142 29.49 8.97 16.78
N PRO A 143 30.80 8.72 16.59
CA PRO A 143 31.75 8.61 17.71
C PRO A 143 31.87 9.87 18.59
N LYS A 144 31.42 11.03 18.09
CA LYS A 144 31.45 12.34 18.75
C LYS A 144 30.13 12.70 19.45
N ASP A 145 29.21 11.74 19.60
CA ASP A 145 27.87 11.90 20.20
C ASP A 145 26.87 12.72 19.41
N ASN A 146 27.11 12.99 18.13
CA ASN A 146 26.14 13.69 17.30
C ASN A 146 25.14 12.70 16.71
N LEU A 147 23.86 12.96 16.96
CA LEU A 147 22.77 12.18 16.39
C LEU A 147 22.54 12.55 14.92
N HIS A 148 22.67 11.54 14.07
CA HIS A 148 22.41 11.63 12.64
C HIS A 148 21.17 10.83 12.26
N ILE A 149 20.57 11.23 11.14
CA ILE A 149 19.47 10.52 10.51
C ILE A 149 19.84 10.14 9.08
N ARG A 150 19.26 9.04 8.62
CA ARG A 150 19.40 8.51 7.28
C ARG A 150 18.05 7.98 6.78
N ILE A 151 17.62 8.43 5.61
CA ILE A 151 16.39 7.97 4.96
C ILE A 151 16.78 7.04 3.81
N ASP A 152 16.17 5.85 3.73
CA ASP A 152 16.41 4.83 2.69
C ASP A 152 17.89 4.47 2.49
N ARG A 153 18.65 4.45 3.59
CA ARG A 153 20.10 4.19 3.59
C ARG A 153 20.92 5.15 2.72
N LYS A 154 20.39 6.34 2.39
CA LYS A 154 21.09 7.40 1.62
C LYS A 154 22.12 8.16 2.47
N LYS A 155 22.50 9.37 2.06
CA LYS A 155 23.46 10.22 2.78
C LYS A 155 22.94 10.57 4.19
N LYS A 156 23.81 10.44 5.19
CA LYS A 156 23.52 10.88 6.56
C LYS A 156 23.47 12.40 6.67
N PHE A 157 22.55 12.92 7.49
CA PHE A 157 22.44 14.34 7.81
C PHE A 157 22.07 14.53 9.30
N PRO A 158 22.25 15.72 9.89
CA PRO A 158 21.96 15.94 11.30
C PRO A 158 20.49 15.67 11.62
N ALA A 159 20.20 14.96 12.72
CA ALA A 159 18.82 14.68 13.13
C ALA A 159 18.00 15.97 13.39
N THR A 160 18.68 17.04 13.79
CA THR A 160 18.08 18.37 13.97
C THR A 160 17.50 18.96 12.68
N ALA A 161 18.00 18.58 11.50
CA ALA A 161 17.44 19.04 10.23
C ALA A 161 16.05 18.45 9.98
N MET A 162 15.77 17.21 10.43
CA MET A 162 14.43 16.64 10.39
C MET A 162 13.49 17.38 11.35
N LEU A 163 13.95 17.66 12.58
CA LEU A 163 13.16 18.41 13.56
C LEU A 163 12.79 19.82 13.08
N LYS A 164 13.66 20.47 12.30
CA LYS A 164 13.38 21.78 11.68
C LYS A 164 12.35 21.71 10.55
N ALA A 165 12.16 20.54 9.95
CA ALA A 165 11.26 20.34 8.81
C ALA A 165 9.84 19.91 9.24
N LEU A 166 9.67 19.52 10.52
CA LEU A 166 8.38 19.25 11.16
C LEU A 166 7.71 20.58 11.57
#